data_AF-A0A0Q8W757-F1
#
_entry.id   AF-A0A0Q8W757-F1
#
_cell.length_a   1.000
_cell.length_b   1.000
_cell.length_c   1.000
_cell.angle_alpha   90.00
_cell.angle_beta   90.00
_cell.angle_gamma   90.00
#
_symmetry.space_group_name_H-M   'P 1'
#
loop_
_entity.id
_entity.type
_entity.pdbx_description
1 polymer ?
#
loop_
_entity_poly.entity_id
_entity_poly.type
_entity_poly.pdbx_seq_one_letter_code
_entity_poly.pdbx_strand_id
1 'polypeptide(L)'
;MRRRPSRHAAQPPPQVHETQYLIESGDGATFCLFIEPECIQFDFPPCEKVLLIFRSANPLSYIEMSHAVDCLTIWRPGDTEVWATSGDGPAEQVAGFSDHPFPWIDSGHQAEGRPPWDWPPAPPTSH
;
A
#
# COMPACT_ATOMS: atom_id res chain seq x y z
N MET A 1 -25.64 -48.94 12.35
CA MET A 1 -25.37 -47.50 12.59
C MET A 1 -24.55 -46.94 11.44
N ARG A 2 -25.10 -46.07 10.59
CA ARG A 2 -24.34 -45.40 9.51
C ARG A 2 -23.87 -44.04 10.02
N ARG A 3 -22.55 -43.83 10.10
CA ARG A 3 -21.95 -42.53 10.45
C ARG A 3 -22.15 -41.57 9.27
N ARG A 4 -22.80 -40.43 9.50
CA ARG A 4 -22.85 -39.32 8.52
C ARG A 4 -21.44 -38.73 8.39
N PRO A 5 -20.92 -38.48 7.17
CA PRO A 5 -19.71 -37.71 7.01
C PRO A 5 -19.99 -36.26 7.40
N SER A 6 -19.20 -35.71 8.31
CA SER A 6 -19.17 -34.28 8.61
C SER A 6 -18.78 -33.54 7.33
N ARG A 7 -19.74 -32.84 6.70
CA ARG A 7 -19.42 -31.83 5.70
C ARG A 7 -18.67 -30.72 6.43
N HIS A 8 -17.35 -30.68 6.30
CA HIS A 8 -16.63 -29.43 6.50
C HIS A 8 -17.20 -28.46 5.46
N ALA A 9 -17.97 -27.48 5.92
CA ALA A 9 -18.39 -26.38 5.06
C ALA A 9 -17.11 -25.74 4.52
N ALA A 10 -16.99 -25.62 3.20
CA ALA A 10 -15.93 -24.83 2.60
C ALA A 10 -16.05 -23.42 3.17
N GLN A 11 -14.99 -22.93 3.81
CA GLN A 11 -14.93 -21.56 4.26
C GLN A 11 -15.07 -20.68 3.01
N PRO A 12 -15.93 -19.64 3.02
CA PRO A 12 -16.00 -18.72 1.90
C PRO A 12 -14.61 -18.12 1.67
N PRO A 13 -14.24 -17.82 0.40
CA PRO A 13 -12.98 -17.17 0.12
C PRO A 13 -12.86 -15.88 0.95
N PRO A 14 -11.65 -15.52 1.40
CA PRO A 14 -11.45 -14.28 2.13
C PRO A 14 -11.98 -13.11 1.30
N GLN A 15 -12.77 -12.25 1.94
CA GLN A 15 -13.29 -11.04 1.30
C GLN A 15 -12.13 -10.05 1.18
N VAL A 16 -11.83 -9.60 -0.04
CA VAL A 16 -10.82 -8.57 -0.29
C VAL A 16 -11.52 -7.23 -0.43
N HIS A 17 -11.06 -6.25 0.33
CA HIS A 17 -11.49 -4.87 0.26
C HIS A 17 -10.54 -4.09 -0.65
N GLU A 18 -11.10 -3.27 -1.54
CA GLU A 18 -10.33 -2.42 -2.45
C GLU A 18 -10.65 -0.94 -2.24
N THR A 19 -9.64 -0.09 -2.36
CA THR A 19 -9.79 1.37 -2.45
C THR A 19 -8.87 1.91 -3.54
N GLN A 20 -9.35 2.88 -4.31
CA GLN A 20 -8.67 3.36 -5.51
C GLN A 20 -8.43 4.86 -5.44
N TYR A 21 -7.26 5.29 -5.92
CA TYR A 21 -6.88 6.70 -6.03
C TYR A 21 -6.28 6.96 -7.40
N LEU A 22 -6.76 8.00 -8.08
CA LEU A 22 -6.18 8.48 -9.33
C LEU A 22 -5.25 9.66 -9.02
N ILE A 23 -3.99 9.54 -9.41
CA ILE A 23 -2.97 10.58 -9.30
C ILE A 23 -2.71 11.15 -10.69
N GLU A 24 -2.60 12.47 -10.76
CA GLU A 24 -2.20 13.19 -11.98
C GLU A 24 -0.81 13.81 -11.75
N SER A 25 0.17 13.46 -12.57
CA SER A 25 1.54 14.02 -12.49
C SER A 25 1.64 15.42 -13.12
N GLY A 26 0.61 15.85 -13.85
CA GLY A 26 0.46 17.21 -14.38
C GLY A 26 1.24 17.48 -15.67
N ASP A 27 2.55 17.22 -15.70
CA ASP A 27 3.44 17.52 -16.84
C ASP A 27 4.01 16.27 -17.52
N GLY A 28 3.64 15.08 -17.05
CA GLY A 28 4.15 13.81 -17.57
C GLY A 28 5.61 13.55 -17.20
N ALA A 29 6.18 14.30 -16.25
CA ALA A 29 7.51 14.02 -15.72
C ALA A 29 7.57 12.64 -15.05
N THR A 30 8.78 12.10 -14.93
CA THR A 30 9.05 10.97 -14.06
C THR A 30 8.74 11.35 -12.63
N PHE A 31 7.99 10.51 -11.93
CA PHE A 31 7.78 10.65 -10.50
C PHE A 31 7.92 9.28 -9.83
N CYS A 32 8.38 9.26 -8.59
CA CYS A 32 8.46 8.04 -7.81
C CYS A 32 7.28 7.89 -6.84
N LEU A 33 6.96 6.65 -6.49
CA LEU A 33 6.26 6.34 -5.25
C LEU A 33 7.27 5.88 -4.22
N PHE A 34 7.14 6.40 -3.01
CA PHE A 34 7.85 5.90 -1.84
C PHE A 34 6.84 5.30 -0.86
N ILE A 35 6.91 4.00 -0.64
CA ILE A 35 5.90 3.26 0.12
C ILE A 35 6.44 2.89 1.49
N GLU A 36 5.76 3.36 2.53
CA GLU A 36 6.03 3.10 3.93
C GLU A 36 5.00 2.14 4.53
N PRO A 37 5.42 1.28 5.48
CA PRO A 37 6.71 1.28 6.17
C PRO A 37 7.83 0.46 5.48
N GLU A 38 7.59 -0.13 4.31
CA GLU A 38 8.58 -1.01 3.67
C GLU A 38 9.78 -0.28 3.06
N CYS A 39 9.75 1.06 2.97
CA CYS A 39 10.74 1.89 2.30
C CYS A 39 10.98 1.45 0.84
N ILE A 40 9.91 1.03 0.16
CA ILE A 40 9.97 0.61 -1.24
C ILE A 40 9.84 1.85 -2.12
N GLN A 41 10.79 2.03 -3.03
CA GLN A 41 10.68 3.03 -4.09
C GLN A 41 10.26 2.33 -5.38
N PHE A 42 9.25 2.89 -6.05
CA PHE A 42 8.82 2.48 -7.39
C PHE A 42 8.84 3.68 -8.32
N ASP A 43 9.63 3.59 -9.38
CA ASP A 43 9.77 4.67 -10.36
C ASP A 43 8.82 4.45 -11.54
N PHE A 44 7.97 5.44 -11.82
CA PHE A 44 7.13 5.39 -13.01
C PHE A 44 7.89 5.88 -14.24
N PRO A 45 7.68 5.26 -15.42
CA PRO A 45 8.02 5.93 -16.66
C PRO A 45 7.21 7.23 -16.78
N PRO A 46 7.65 8.20 -17.61
CA PRO A 46 6.90 9.41 -17.91
C PRO A 46 5.43 9.09 -18.24
N CYS A 47 4.51 9.50 -17.37
CA CYS A 47 3.08 9.26 -17.53
C CYS A 47 2.27 10.38 -16.86
N GLU A 48 1.14 10.74 -17.45
CA GLU A 48 0.28 11.82 -16.93
C GLU A 48 -0.58 11.35 -15.75
N LYS A 49 -0.90 10.06 -15.69
CA LYS A 49 -1.85 9.49 -14.73
C LYS A 49 -1.43 8.12 -14.22
N VAL A 50 -1.60 7.93 -12.92
CA VAL A 50 -1.41 6.63 -12.25
C VAL A 50 -2.63 6.31 -11.40
N LEU A 51 -3.17 5.11 -11.58
CA LEU A 51 -4.19 4.56 -10.70
C LEU A 51 -3.51 3.70 -9.63
N LEU A 52 -3.71 4.07 -8.36
CA LEU A 52 -3.34 3.24 -7.22
C LEU A 52 -4.53 2.44 -6.74
N ILE A 53 -4.30 1.17 -6.43
CA ILE A 53 -5.28 0.27 -5.85
C ILE A 53 -4.69 -0.31 -4.58
N PHE A 54 -5.37 -0.08 -3.47
CA PHE A 54 -5.03 -0.64 -2.16
C PHE A 54 -5.95 -1.83 -1.88
N ARG A 55 -5.36 -3.00 -1.59
CA ARG A 55 -6.11 -4.23 -1.31
C ARG A 55 -5.80 -4.75 0.09
N SER A 56 -6.81 -5.17 0.83
CA SER A 56 -6.62 -5.72 2.19
C SER A 56 -7.74 -6.68 2.57
N ALA A 57 -7.47 -7.54 3.55
CA ALA A 57 -8.46 -8.49 4.08
C ALA A 57 -9.50 -7.81 5.00
N ASN A 58 -9.17 -6.63 5.52
CA ASN A 58 -10.04 -5.80 6.34
C ASN A 58 -10.32 -4.47 5.62
N PRO A 59 -11.40 -3.77 5.93
CA PRO A 59 -11.57 -2.39 5.46
C PRO A 59 -10.36 -1.53 5.84
N LEU A 60 -9.88 -0.72 4.89
CA LEU A 60 -8.75 0.18 5.10
C LEU A 60 -9.06 1.17 6.22
N SER A 61 -8.26 1.13 7.28
CA SER A 61 -8.41 2.00 8.44
C SER A 61 -7.83 3.40 8.20
N TYR A 62 -6.70 3.47 7.50
CA TYR A 62 -5.95 4.70 7.30
C TYR A 62 -4.98 4.60 6.13
N ILE A 63 -4.88 5.66 5.31
CA ILE A 63 -3.83 5.86 4.30
C ILE A 63 -3.41 7.31 4.40
N GLU A 64 -2.10 7.56 4.40
CA GLU A 64 -1.55 8.92 4.29
C GLU A 64 -0.81 9.04 2.96
N MET A 65 -1.06 10.13 2.24
CA MET A 65 -0.38 10.46 1.00
C MET A 65 0.21 11.86 1.13
N SER A 66 1.52 11.97 1.00
CA SER A 66 2.25 13.24 1.06
C SER A 66 3.12 13.40 -0.18
N HIS A 67 3.16 14.62 -0.73
CA HIS A 67 3.90 14.90 -1.95
C HIS A 67 5.21 15.63 -1.63
N ALA A 68 6.29 15.18 -2.26
CA ALA A 68 7.52 15.92 -2.48
C ALA A 68 7.60 16.32 -3.96
N VAL A 69 8.60 17.14 -4.34
CA VAL A 69 8.70 17.73 -5.69
C VAL A 69 8.60 16.68 -6.81
N ASP A 70 9.25 15.53 -6.65
CA ASP A 70 9.31 14.46 -7.68
C ASP A 70 8.85 13.09 -7.15
N CYS A 71 8.18 13.05 -5.98
CA CYS A 71 7.81 11.79 -5.35
C CYS A 71 6.51 11.90 -4.56
N LEU A 72 5.68 10.86 -4.61
CA LEU A 72 4.56 10.68 -3.69
C LEU A 72 4.92 9.64 -2.64
N THR A 73 4.94 10.05 -1.38
CA THR A 73 5.09 9.14 -0.25
C THR A 73 3.72 8.63 0.18
N ILE A 74 3.60 7.32 0.33
CA ILE A 74 2.39 6.62 0.72
C ILE A 74 2.70 5.84 1.99
N TRP A 75 2.03 6.21 3.09
CA TRP A 75 1.99 5.37 4.28
C TRP A 75 0.72 4.53 4.25
N ARG A 76 0.85 3.22 4.53
CA ARG A 76 -0.27 2.29 4.60
C ARG A 76 -0.11 1.28 5.75
N PRO A 77 -1.20 0.61 6.19
CA PRO A 77 -1.13 -0.48 7.15
C PRO A 77 -0.36 -1.68 6.57
N GLY A 78 0.44 -2.37 7.38
CA GLY A 78 1.32 -3.47 6.96
C GLY A 78 0.62 -4.66 6.27
N ASP A 79 -0.69 -4.81 6.40
CA ASP A 79 -1.52 -5.85 5.78
C ASP A 79 -2.18 -5.44 4.46
N THR A 80 -1.81 -4.28 3.90
CA THR A 80 -2.38 -3.72 2.67
C THR A 80 -1.45 -3.85 1.46
N GLU A 81 -1.89 -4.48 0.39
CA GLU A 81 -1.19 -4.45 -0.90
C GLU A 81 -1.36 -3.10 -1.59
N VAL A 82 -0.31 -2.67 -2.30
CA VAL A 82 -0.35 -1.51 -3.18
C VAL A 82 -0.10 -1.98 -4.58
N TRP A 83 -1.04 -1.69 -5.46
CA TRP A 83 -0.97 -1.96 -6.89
C TRP A 83 -1.03 -0.64 -7.64
N ALA A 84 -0.33 -0.57 -8.77
CA ALA A 84 -0.32 0.61 -9.59
C ALA A 84 -0.45 0.29 -11.08
N THR A 85 -1.18 1.15 -11.79
CA THR A 85 -1.29 1.15 -13.25
C THR A 85 -0.87 2.53 -13.75
N SER A 86 0.05 2.58 -14.71
CA SER A 86 0.34 3.79 -15.48
C SER A 86 -0.34 3.69 -16.86
N GLY A 87 -1.11 4.72 -17.23
CA GLY A 87 -1.84 4.74 -18.51
C GLY A 87 -2.78 3.54 -18.69
N ASP A 88 -2.75 2.94 -19.89
CA ASP A 88 -3.54 1.73 -20.25
C ASP A 88 -2.82 0.41 -19.94
N GLY A 89 -1.71 0.46 -19.18
CA GLY A 89 -0.90 -0.71 -18.85
C GLY A 89 -1.54 -1.64 -17.80
N PRO A 90 -1.05 -2.88 -17.69
CA PRO A 90 -1.50 -3.80 -16.65
C PRO A 90 -1.20 -3.24 -15.26
N ALA A 91 -2.04 -3.58 -14.28
CA ALA A 91 -1.78 -3.24 -12.89
C ALA A 91 -0.68 -4.16 -12.34
N GLU A 92 0.36 -3.56 -11.77
CA GLU A 92 1.49 -4.25 -11.17
C GLU A 92 1.47 -4.04 -9.65
N GLN A 93 1.80 -5.08 -8.89
CA GLN A 93 1.95 -4.96 -7.45
C GLN A 93 3.27 -4.29 -7.14
N VAL A 94 3.22 -3.15 -6.45
CA VAL A 94 4.39 -2.34 -6.11
C VAL A 94 4.78 -2.45 -4.63
N ALA A 95 3.85 -2.92 -3.78
CA ALA A 95 4.14 -3.29 -2.39
C ALA A 95 3.10 -4.29 -1.82
N GLY A 96 3.45 -4.97 -0.72
CA GLY A 96 2.56 -5.85 0.02
C GLY A 96 2.81 -7.35 -0.14
N PHE A 97 1.86 -8.16 0.31
CA PHE A 97 2.06 -9.59 0.55
C PHE A 97 1.91 -10.48 -0.68
N SER A 98 2.99 -10.53 -1.45
CA SER A 98 3.40 -11.66 -2.31
C SER A 98 4.92 -11.75 -2.40
N ASP A 99 5.60 -10.60 -2.42
CA ASP A 99 7.03 -10.51 -2.73
C ASP A 99 7.92 -10.13 -1.54
N HIS A 100 7.38 -9.48 -0.51
CA HIS A 100 8.14 -9.04 0.67
C HIS A 100 7.38 -9.27 1.98
N PRO A 101 7.33 -10.51 2.52
CA PRO A 101 6.97 -10.70 3.91
C PRO A 101 8.05 -10.02 4.76
N PHE A 102 7.75 -8.90 5.42
CA PHE A 102 8.63 -8.35 6.45
C PHE A 102 8.22 -8.89 7.82
N PRO A 103 8.95 -9.88 8.37
CA PRO A 103 8.67 -10.45 9.69
C PRO A 103 9.06 -9.54 10.88
N TRP A 104 9.32 -8.25 10.69
CA TRP A 104 9.93 -7.38 11.72
C TRP A 104 9.23 -6.04 12.01
N ILE A 105 8.00 -5.81 11.53
CA ILE A 105 7.14 -4.73 12.07
C ILE A 105 6.00 -5.37 12.88
N ASP A 106 6.29 -5.49 14.17
CA ASP A 106 5.55 -5.92 15.36
C ASP A 106 4.30 -6.84 15.24
N SER A 107 4.51 -8.06 15.75
CA SER A 107 3.61 -9.18 15.96
C SER A 107 2.60 -8.99 17.11
N GLY A 108 1.88 -7.86 17.17
CA GLY A 108 0.87 -7.67 18.22
C GLY A 108 0.15 -6.33 18.31
N HIS A 109 0.51 -5.34 17.50
CA HIS A 109 -0.10 -4.02 17.56
C HIS A 109 -0.73 -3.67 16.21
N GLN A 110 -2.06 -3.53 16.20
CA GLN A 110 -2.74 -2.78 15.16
C GLN A 110 -2.11 -1.38 15.17
N ALA A 111 -1.45 -0.99 14.08
CA ALA A 111 -1.04 0.38 13.91
C ALA A 111 -2.32 1.23 13.79
N GLU A 112 -2.75 1.85 14.90
CA GLU A 112 -3.95 2.70 14.97
C GLU A 112 -3.69 4.14 14.45
N GLY A 113 -2.68 4.34 13.60
CA GLY A 113 -2.43 5.64 12.98
C GLY A 113 -1.00 5.87 12.52
N ARG A 114 -0.76 7.11 12.06
CA ARG A 114 0.55 7.66 11.68
C ARG A 114 1.56 7.43 12.82
N PRO A 115 2.85 7.14 12.50
CA PRO A 115 3.89 7.08 13.52
C PRO A 115 3.88 8.35 14.40
N PRO A 116 4.16 8.24 15.71
CA PRO A 116 4.05 9.37 16.64
C PRO A 116 5.09 10.47 16.44
N TRP A 117 5.96 10.37 15.41
CA TRP A 117 6.93 11.38 15.02
C TRP A 117 6.65 11.87 13.59
N ASP A 118 6.89 13.16 13.35
CA ASP A 118 6.77 13.73 12.01
C ASP A 118 7.86 13.17 11.09
N TRP A 119 7.45 12.59 9.96
CA TRP A 119 8.31 12.18 8.86
C TRP A 119 7.96 12.99 7.59
N PRO A 120 8.95 13.47 6.82
CA PRO A 120 10.39 13.38 7.08
C PRO A 120 10.79 14.19 8.32
N PRO A 121 11.90 13.83 9.01
CA PRO A 121 12.38 14.57 10.16
C PRO A 121 12.65 16.02 9.76
N ALA A 122 12.27 16.95 10.63
CA ALA A 122 12.54 18.37 10.40
C ALA A 122 14.04 18.58 10.08
N PRO A 123 14.38 19.42 9.08
CA PRO A 123 15.77 19.71 8.77
C PRO A 123 16.48 20.26 10.00
N PRO A 124 17.77 19.95 10.22
CA PRO A 124 18.50 20.42 11.37
C PRO A 124 18.50 21.95 11.40
N THR A 125 18.09 22.55 12.52
CA THR A 125 18.22 23.98 12.75
C THR A 125 19.70 24.33 12.84
N SER A 126 20.24 25.00 11.84
CA SER A 126 21.59 25.57 11.88
C SER A 126 21.70 26.54 13.05
N HIS A 127 22.62 26.26 13.98
CA HIS A 127 23.05 27.17 15.04
C HIS A 127 24.29 27.96 14.62
#